data_AF-A0A7Y0FKW9-F1
#
_entry.id   AF-A0A7Y0FKW9-F1
#
_cell.length_a   1.000
_cell.length_b   1.000
_cell.length_c   1.000
_cell.angle_alpha   90.00
_cell.angle_beta   90.00
_cell.angle_gamma   90.00
#
_symmetry.space_group_name_H-M   'P 1'
#
loop_
_entity.id
_entity.type
_entity.pdbx_description
1 polymer ?
#
loop_
_entity_poly.entity_id
_entity_poly.type
_entity_poly.pdbx_seq_one_letter_code
_entity_poly.pdbx_strand_id
1 'polypeptide(L)'
;MPPDRVNLIAEGLGQKASAKQAIFRATLAAFNLLRYATQALCVELTQRVTAGADASVKIEYQPINEMEFHVRFSGDLLVFVMHSNIITFPDSFAPLATPYVEADFRRRYFGHIMAYNFMADSIRYQRLNDPGYLLGRLLVNIDSHYYLEGVRQLELPSPDMSRNVITPEAMRLFVESAMIAAINNDLIAPPLEDIQKISVKQKLENQQVSRGSKVGFSFSHQQRGVE
;
A
#
# COMPACT_ATOMS: atom_id res chain seq x y z
N MET A 1 0.89 48.88 -12.65
CA MET A 1 1.44 48.25 -11.42
C MET A 1 1.83 46.83 -11.76
N PRO A 2 3.00 46.33 -11.32
CA PRO A 2 3.25 44.88 -11.35
C PRO A 2 2.14 44.17 -10.56
N PRO A 3 1.75 42.95 -10.94
CA PRO A 3 0.74 42.21 -10.19
C PRO A 3 1.19 42.07 -8.74
N ASP A 4 0.26 42.28 -7.81
CA ASP A 4 0.53 42.14 -6.38
C ASP A 4 0.95 40.69 -6.12
N ARG A 5 2.26 40.52 -5.94
CA ARG A 5 2.89 39.21 -5.76
C ARG A 5 2.34 38.50 -4.52
N VAL A 6 1.89 39.25 -3.51
CA VAL A 6 1.31 38.69 -2.29
C VAL A 6 -0.05 38.06 -2.59
N ASN A 7 -0.89 38.73 -3.39
CA ASN A 7 -2.19 38.16 -3.80
C ASN A 7 -2.02 36.91 -4.68
N LEU A 8 -1.07 36.92 -5.62
CA LEU A 8 -0.74 35.73 -6.42
C LEU A 8 -0.29 34.54 -5.55
N ILE A 9 0.52 34.80 -4.52
CA ILE A 9 0.95 33.77 -3.56
C ILE A 9 -0.24 33.27 -2.73
N ALA A 10 -1.08 34.17 -2.22
CA ALA A 10 -2.24 33.82 -1.41
C ALA A 10 -3.25 32.97 -2.19
N GLU A 11 -3.55 33.34 -3.43
CA GLU A 11 -4.43 32.58 -4.34
C GLU A 11 -3.84 31.18 -4.63
N GLY A 12 -2.55 31.12 -4.98
CA GLY A 12 -1.87 29.85 -5.24
C GLY A 12 -1.83 28.91 -4.03
N LEU A 13 -1.60 29.46 -2.83
CA LEU A 13 -1.64 28.71 -1.57
C LEU A 13 -3.05 28.21 -1.26
N GLY A 14 -4.06 29.07 -1.40
CA GLY A 14 -5.45 28.73 -1.12
C GLY A 14 -5.97 27.62 -2.03
N GLN A 15 -5.76 27.74 -3.35
CA GLN A 15 -6.20 26.74 -4.31
C GLN A 15 -5.49 25.39 -4.11
N LYS A 16 -4.17 25.40 -3.89
CA LYS A 16 -3.37 24.18 -3.70
C LYS A 16 -3.71 23.48 -2.39
N ALA A 17 -3.90 24.23 -1.31
CA ALA A 17 -4.27 23.67 0.00
C ALA A 17 -5.66 23.04 -0.06
N SER A 18 -6.64 23.75 -0.63
CA SER A 18 -8.02 23.25 -0.77
C SER A 18 -8.09 21.98 -1.61
N ALA A 19 -7.39 21.95 -2.77
CA ALA A 19 -7.32 20.76 -3.62
C ALA A 19 -6.70 19.57 -2.90
N LYS A 20 -5.57 19.75 -2.20
CA LYS A 20 -4.92 18.67 -1.43
C LYS A 20 -5.84 18.08 -0.35
N GLN A 21 -6.56 18.94 0.38
CA GLN A 21 -7.50 18.48 1.40
C GLN A 21 -8.69 17.75 0.78
N ALA A 22 -9.22 18.21 -0.36
CA ALA A 22 -10.29 17.53 -1.07
C ALA A 22 -9.86 16.13 -1.54
N ILE A 23 -8.67 16.02 -2.13
CA ILE A 23 -8.10 14.74 -2.58
C ILE A 23 -7.85 13.82 -1.39
N PHE A 24 -7.33 14.34 -0.27
CA PHE A 24 -7.14 13.54 0.94
C PHE A 24 -8.46 12.94 1.44
N ARG A 25 -9.54 13.75 1.50
CA ARG A 25 -10.87 13.28 1.90
C ARG A 25 -11.42 12.22 0.93
N ALA A 26 -11.28 12.43 -0.38
CA ALA A 26 -11.68 11.46 -1.39
C ALA A 26 -10.92 10.13 -1.23
N THR A 27 -9.61 10.20 -0.99
CA THR A 27 -8.76 9.01 -0.78
C THR A 27 -9.13 8.28 0.51
N LEU A 28 -9.42 9.00 1.60
CA LEU A 28 -9.87 8.40 2.85
C LEU A 28 -11.23 7.70 2.69
N ALA A 29 -12.15 8.30 1.94
CA ALA A 29 -13.43 7.67 1.61
C ALA A 29 -13.22 6.37 0.80
N ALA A 30 -12.36 6.40 -0.22
CA ALA A 30 -11.98 5.22 -0.99
C ALA A 30 -11.34 4.14 -0.11
N PHE A 31 -10.45 4.51 0.81
CA PHE A 31 -9.81 3.58 1.74
C PHE A 31 -10.80 2.92 2.70
N ASN A 32 -11.82 3.67 3.17
CA ASN A 32 -12.88 3.10 3.99
C ASN A 32 -13.77 2.13 3.19
N LEU A 33 -14.10 2.45 1.93
CA LEU A 33 -14.77 1.49 1.05
C LEU A 33 -13.95 0.23 0.82
N LEU A 34 -12.63 0.38 0.66
CA LEU A 34 -11.70 -0.73 0.54
C LEU A 34 -11.71 -1.64 1.77
N ARG A 35 -11.75 -1.07 2.98
CA ARG A 35 -11.91 -1.84 4.22
C ARG A 35 -13.20 -2.64 4.24
N TYR A 36 -14.34 -2.01 3.95
CA TYR A 36 -15.63 -2.70 3.93
C TYR A 36 -15.66 -3.83 2.92
N ALA A 37 -15.16 -3.59 1.70
CA ALA A 37 -15.05 -4.62 0.67
C ALA A 37 -14.16 -5.78 1.11
N THR A 38 -13.02 -5.48 1.75
CA THR A 38 -12.09 -6.48 2.27
C THR A 38 -12.72 -7.33 3.38
N GLN A 39 -13.39 -6.70 4.33
CA GLN A 39 -14.07 -7.40 5.43
C GLN A 39 -15.14 -8.36 4.91
N ALA A 40 -15.98 -7.88 3.99
CA ALA A 40 -17.01 -8.70 3.36
C ALA A 40 -16.40 -9.89 2.61
N LEU A 41 -15.32 -9.65 1.85
CA LEU A 41 -14.60 -10.70 1.12
C LEU A 41 -13.98 -11.73 2.08
N CYS A 42 -13.36 -11.31 3.19
CA CYS A 42 -12.78 -12.23 4.17
C CYS A 42 -13.84 -13.17 4.78
N VAL A 43 -15.02 -12.65 5.10
CA VAL A 43 -16.15 -13.45 5.61
C VAL A 43 -16.60 -14.47 4.56
N GLU A 44 -16.80 -14.01 3.32
CA GLU A 44 -17.23 -14.85 2.21
C GLU A 44 -16.23 -15.98 1.92
N LEU A 45 -14.93 -15.65 1.85
CA LEU A 45 -13.88 -16.64 1.60
C LEU A 45 -13.75 -17.63 2.76
N THR A 46 -13.85 -17.16 4.01
CA THR A 46 -13.81 -18.05 5.18
C THR A 46 -14.93 -19.08 5.12
N GLN A 47 -16.16 -18.67 4.77
CA GLN A 47 -17.30 -19.59 4.62
C GLN A 47 -17.07 -20.61 3.49
N ARG A 48 -16.54 -20.17 2.35
CA ARG A 48 -16.28 -21.06 1.21
C ARG A 48 -15.15 -22.06 1.49
N VAL A 49 -14.07 -21.62 2.15
CA VAL A 49 -12.91 -22.46 2.46
C VAL A 49 -13.27 -23.47 3.56
N THR A 50 -13.92 -23.04 4.64
CA THR A 50 -14.31 -23.94 5.74
C THR A 50 -15.37 -24.98 5.34
N ALA A 51 -16.18 -24.70 4.31
CA ALA A 51 -17.14 -25.66 3.77
C ALA A 51 -16.51 -26.75 2.88
N GLY A 52 -15.29 -26.56 2.37
CA GLY A 52 -14.69 -27.43 1.35
C GLY A 52 -13.25 -27.90 1.58
N ALA A 53 -12.51 -27.33 2.54
CA ALA A 53 -11.10 -27.64 2.79
C ALA A 53 -10.71 -27.42 4.26
N ASP A 54 -9.60 -28.06 4.63
CA ASP A 54 -8.97 -28.13 5.97
C ASP A 54 -9.21 -26.90 6.86
N ALA A 55 -9.77 -27.12 8.05
CA ALA A 55 -10.11 -26.09 9.04
C ALA A 55 -8.90 -25.29 9.56
N SER A 56 -7.69 -25.65 9.13
CA SER A 56 -6.44 -24.97 9.42
C SER A 56 -6.26 -23.66 8.63
N VAL A 57 -6.93 -23.49 7.47
CA VAL A 57 -6.82 -22.28 6.66
C VAL A 57 -7.66 -21.14 7.26
N LYS A 58 -6.97 -20.14 7.81
CA LYS A 58 -7.60 -18.94 8.40
C LYS A 58 -7.38 -17.73 7.51
N ILE A 59 -8.46 -17.00 7.26
CA ILE A 59 -8.45 -15.71 6.57
C ILE A 59 -8.86 -14.66 7.59
N GLU A 60 -7.95 -13.73 7.91
CA GLU A 60 -8.13 -12.77 8.99
C GLU A 60 -7.96 -11.34 8.47
N TYR A 61 -8.99 -10.51 8.65
CA TYR A 61 -8.90 -9.06 8.52
C TYR A 61 -8.45 -8.45 9.84
N GLN A 62 -7.44 -7.58 9.82
CA GLN A 62 -6.92 -6.90 11.00
C GLN A 62 -6.79 -5.39 10.76
N PRO A 63 -7.60 -4.53 11.41
CA PRO A 63 -7.38 -3.09 11.38
C PRO A 63 -6.15 -2.73 12.23
N ILE A 64 -5.28 -1.85 11.72
CA ILE A 64 -4.07 -1.42 12.44
C ILE A 64 -4.24 -0.01 12.97
N ASN A 65 -4.59 0.93 12.09
CA ASN A 65 -4.86 2.33 12.42
C ASN A 65 -5.77 2.92 11.34
N GLU A 66 -6.01 4.24 11.34
CA GLU A 66 -6.90 4.92 10.38
C GLU A 66 -6.43 4.84 8.92
N MET A 67 -5.15 4.61 8.67
CA MET A 67 -4.52 4.57 7.34
C MET A 67 -3.92 3.20 6.98
N GLU A 68 -4.14 2.17 7.81
CA GLU A 68 -3.57 0.85 7.59
C GLU A 68 -4.50 -0.29 8.06
N PHE A 69 -4.57 -1.35 7.26
CA PHE A 69 -5.15 -2.62 7.65
C PHE A 69 -4.44 -3.78 6.96
N HIS A 70 -4.52 -4.96 7.56
CA HIS A 70 -3.88 -6.18 7.07
C HIS A 70 -4.92 -7.25 6.73
N VAL A 71 -4.54 -8.15 5.82
CA VAL A 71 -5.25 -9.40 5.54
C VAL A 71 -4.25 -10.55 5.58
N ARG A 72 -4.47 -11.51 6.47
CA ARG A 72 -3.63 -12.71 6.60
C ARG A 72 -4.36 -13.92 6.04
N PHE A 73 -3.71 -14.69 5.18
CA PHE A 73 -4.22 -15.95 4.63
C PHE A 73 -3.08 -16.79 4.08
N SER A 74 -3.19 -18.13 4.11
CA SER A 74 -2.25 -19.05 3.44
C SER A 74 -0.74 -18.83 3.67
N GLY A 75 -0.35 -18.21 4.79
CA GLY A 75 1.05 -17.87 5.08
C GLY A 75 1.51 -16.50 4.52
N ASP A 76 0.67 -15.82 3.76
CA ASP A 76 0.84 -14.45 3.27
C ASP A 76 0.21 -13.42 4.22
N LEU A 77 0.70 -12.20 4.08
CA LEU A 77 0.20 -11.01 4.75
C LEU A 77 0.12 -9.86 3.73
N LEU A 78 -1.11 -9.55 3.33
CA LEU A 78 -1.39 -8.32 2.60
C LEU A 78 -1.45 -7.14 3.56
N VAL A 79 -0.75 -6.08 3.22
CA VAL A 79 -0.71 -4.82 3.97
C VAL A 79 -1.19 -3.71 3.06
N PHE A 80 -2.33 -3.11 3.40
CA PHE A 80 -2.89 -1.97 2.69
C PHE A 80 -2.63 -0.68 3.47
N VAL A 81 -1.95 0.28 2.83
CA VAL A 81 -1.54 1.55 3.44
C VAL A 81 -2.03 2.71 2.59
N MET A 82 -2.81 3.62 3.19
CA MET A 82 -3.09 4.93 2.64
C MET A 82 -1.98 5.90 3.08
N HIS A 83 -1.43 6.67 2.13
CA HIS A 83 -0.49 7.74 2.47
C HIS A 83 -1.20 9.10 2.52
N SER A 84 -0.80 9.95 3.47
CA SER A 84 -1.32 11.31 3.63
C SER A 84 -0.84 12.29 2.55
N ASN A 85 0.25 11.96 1.87
CA ASN A 85 0.88 12.84 0.89
C ASN A 85 0.13 12.81 -0.45
N ILE A 86 -0.24 13.99 -0.94
CA ILE A 86 -0.78 14.18 -2.28
C ILE A 86 0.39 14.32 -3.27
N ILE A 87 0.42 13.45 -4.26
CA ILE A 87 1.48 13.34 -5.26
C ILE A 87 0.99 13.78 -6.64
N THR A 88 1.93 14.02 -7.55
CA THR A 88 1.67 14.16 -8.99
C THR A 88 2.80 13.46 -9.75
N PHE A 89 2.65 13.37 -11.06
CA PHE A 89 3.56 12.65 -11.94
C PHE A 89 4.12 13.57 -13.03
N PRO A 90 5.24 13.20 -13.66
CA PRO A 90 5.73 13.84 -14.88
C PRO A 90 4.66 13.82 -15.96
N ASP A 91 4.69 14.79 -16.88
CA ASP A 91 3.68 14.91 -17.95
C ASP A 91 3.68 13.71 -18.92
N SER A 92 4.74 12.90 -18.92
CA SER A 92 4.82 11.63 -19.65
C SER A 92 3.99 10.49 -19.03
N PHE A 93 3.44 10.68 -17.82
CA PHE A 93 2.58 9.69 -17.19
C PHE A 93 1.25 9.61 -17.94
N ALA A 94 1.04 8.48 -18.63
CA ALA A 94 -0.08 8.31 -19.58
C ALA A 94 -1.46 8.74 -19.04
N PRO A 95 -1.84 8.49 -17.77
CA PRO A 95 -3.13 8.95 -17.23
C PRO A 95 -3.32 10.46 -17.19
N LEU A 96 -2.25 11.25 -17.28
CA LEU A 96 -2.33 12.72 -17.32
C LEU A 96 -2.60 13.27 -18.72
N ALA A 97 -2.27 12.52 -19.77
CA ALA A 97 -2.41 12.95 -21.17
C ALA A 97 -3.83 12.70 -21.68
N THR A 98 -4.84 13.29 -21.02
CA THR A 98 -6.26 13.12 -21.38
C THR A 98 -7.00 14.46 -21.35
N PRO A 99 -8.04 14.65 -22.21
CA PRO A 99 -8.88 15.85 -22.18
C PRO A 99 -9.54 16.07 -20.81
N TYR A 100 -9.79 14.98 -20.07
CA TYR A 100 -10.32 15.02 -18.72
C TYR A 100 -9.39 15.76 -17.74
N VAL A 101 -8.09 15.50 -17.79
CA VAL A 101 -7.10 16.18 -16.93
C VAL A 101 -6.79 17.58 -17.45
N GLU A 102 -6.75 17.79 -18.77
CA GLU A 102 -6.54 19.11 -19.37
C GLU A 102 -7.64 20.11 -18.99
N ALA A 103 -8.89 19.66 -18.87
CA ALA A 103 -10.02 20.50 -18.49
C ALA A 103 -9.96 21.01 -17.03
N ASP A 104 -9.26 20.33 -16.13
CA ASP A 104 -9.02 20.79 -14.77
C ASP A 104 -7.68 20.27 -14.25
N PHE A 105 -6.70 21.17 -14.18
CA PHE A 105 -5.34 20.87 -13.73
C PHE A 105 -5.29 20.22 -12.35
N ARG A 106 -6.28 20.41 -11.47
CA ARG A 106 -6.29 19.77 -10.14
C ARG A 106 -6.41 18.24 -10.23
N ARG A 107 -6.93 17.70 -11.34
CA ARG A 107 -7.09 16.26 -11.59
C ARG A 107 -5.77 15.51 -11.78
N ARG A 108 -4.65 16.23 -11.93
CA ARG A 108 -3.30 15.64 -12.03
C ARG A 108 -2.70 15.22 -10.68
N TYR A 109 -3.38 15.55 -9.58
CA TYR A 109 -2.92 15.28 -8.23
C TYR A 109 -3.70 14.11 -7.62
N PHE A 110 -2.98 13.27 -6.88
CA PHE A 110 -3.52 12.01 -6.38
C PHE A 110 -3.18 11.80 -4.90
N GLY A 111 -4.15 11.33 -4.14
CA GLY A 111 -3.85 10.50 -2.98
C GLY A 111 -3.61 9.07 -3.44
N HIS A 112 -2.98 8.27 -2.59
CA HIS A 112 -2.59 6.92 -2.99
C HIS A 112 -2.72 5.91 -1.86
N ILE A 113 -3.16 4.71 -2.24
CA ILE A 113 -3.28 3.53 -1.39
C ILE A 113 -2.40 2.44 -2.01
N MET A 114 -1.50 1.88 -1.22
CA MET A 114 -0.57 0.83 -1.64
C MET A 114 -0.97 -0.50 -1.04
N ALA A 115 -0.85 -1.56 -1.84
CA ALA A 115 -1.05 -2.94 -1.41
C ALA A 115 0.28 -3.70 -1.52
N TYR A 116 0.79 -4.15 -0.39
CA TYR A 116 2.02 -4.93 -0.29
C TYR A 116 1.73 -6.37 0.08
N ASN A 117 2.53 -7.31 -0.42
CA ASN A 117 2.58 -8.68 0.10
C ASN A 117 3.85 -8.90 0.92
N PHE A 118 3.70 -9.48 2.10
CA PHE A 118 4.78 -9.95 2.97
C PHE A 118 4.54 -11.41 3.32
N MET A 119 5.58 -12.14 3.72
CA MET A 119 5.34 -13.41 4.41
C MET A 119 4.77 -13.12 5.80
N ALA A 120 3.73 -13.83 6.22
CA ALA A 120 3.10 -13.61 7.52
C ALA A 120 4.08 -13.82 8.70
N ASP A 121 5.00 -14.76 8.53
CA ASP A 121 6.06 -15.05 9.50
C ASP A 121 7.08 -13.92 9.63
N SER A 122 7.25 -13.08 8.60
CA SER A 122 8.17 -11.94 8.64
C SER A 122 7.80 -10.98 9.76
N ILE A 123 6.51 -10.66 9.87
CA ILE A 123 6.00 -9.76 10.90
C ILE A 123 5.92 -10.48 12.25
N ARG A 124 5.45 -11.74 12.27
CA ARG A 124 5.30 -12.52 13.51
C ARG A 124 6.62 -12.70 14.25
N TYR A 125 7.71 -12.97 13.53
CA TYR A 125 9.02 -13.21 14.11
C TYR A 125 9.95 -12.00 14.02
N GLN A 126 9.44 -10.82 13.62
CA GLN A 126 10.23 -9.59 13.48
C GLN A 126 11.48 -9.80 12.60
N ARG A 127 11.34 -10.54 11.50
CA ARG A 127 12.38 -10.70 10.48
C ARG A 127 12.47 -9.42 9.65
N LEU A 128 13.11 -8.40 10.23
CA LEU A 128 13.17 -7.03 9.69
C LEU A 128 13.80 -6.93 8.29
N ASN A 129 14.55 -7.95 7.87
CA ASN A 129 15.25 -7.99 6.59
C ASN A 129 14.44 -8.66 5.47
N ASP A 130 13.26 -9.20 5.77
CA ASP A 130 12.44 -9.82 4.74
C ASP A 130 11.82 -8.77 3.81
N PRO A 131 11.87 -8.97 2.49
CA PRO A 131 11.28 -8.04 1.55
C PRO A 131 9.75 -8.10 1.59
N GLY A 132 9.12 -6.92 1.48
CA GLY A 132 7.73 -6.78 1.09
C GLY A 132 7.63 -6.33 -0.37
N TYR A 133 6.71 -6.90 -1.12
CA TYR A 133 6.55 -6.62 -2.55
C TYR A 133 5.29 -5.79 -2.79
N LEU A 134 5.45 -4.64 -3.45
CA LEU A 134 4.31 -3.83 -3.88
C LEU A 134 3.56 -4.59 -4.98
N LEU A 135 2.35 -5.03 -4.68
CA LEU A 135 1.47 -5.67 -5.67
C LEU A 135 0.81 -4.62 -6.55
N GLY A 136 0.36 -3.51 -5.96
CA GLY A 136 -0.26 -2.42 -6.71
C GLY A 136 -0.49 -1.16 -5.90
N ARG A 137 -0.82 -0.09 -6.64
CA ARG A 137 -1.08 1.25 -6.14
C ARG A 137 -2.35 1.80 -6.77
N LEU A 138 -3.33 2.11 -5.93
CA LEU A 138 -4.54 2.82 -6.31
C LEU A 138 -4.30 4.32 -6.14
N LEU A 139 -4.44 5.08 -7.22
CA LEU A 139 -4.36 6.54 -7.25
C LEU A 139 -5.77 7.11 -7.28
N VAL A 140 -6.10 8.06 -6.39
CA VAL A 140 -7.43 8.68 -6.31
C VAL A 140 -7.29 10.19 -6.48
N ASN A 141 -8.04 10.76 -7.42
CA ASN A 141 -7.97 12.19 -7.72
C ASN A 141 -9.07 13.01 -7.01
N ILE A 142 -9.15 14.30 -7.33
CA ILE A 142 -10.08 15.25 -6.71
C ILE A 142 -11.56 14.95 -6.98
N ASP A 143 -11.88 14.27 -8.08
CA ASP A 143 -13.25 13.89 -8.46
C ASP A 143 -13.63 12.49 -7.96
N SER A 144 -12.78 11.84 -7.16
CA SER A 144 -12.92 10.43 -6.77
C SER A 144 -12.90 9.45 -7.96
N HIS A 145 -12.19 9.84 -9.02
CA HIS A 145 -11.80 8.92 -10.08
C HIS A 145 -10.47 8.27 -9.73
N TYR A 146 -10.22 7.08 -10.25
CA TYR A 146 -9.04 6.31 -9.92
C TYR A 146 -8.26 5.76 -11.10
N TYR A 147 -6.97 5.57 -10.84
CA TYR A 147 -6.08 4.84 -11.72
C TYR A 147 -5.34 3.78 -10.91
N LEU A 148 -5.24 2.57 -11.46
CA LEU A 148 -4.60 1.43 -10.79
C LEU A 148 -3.30 1.08 -11.51
N GLU A 149 -2.19 1.13 -10.76
CA GLU A 149 -0.90 0.60 -11.19
C GLU A 149 -0.61 -0.73 -10.49
N GLY A 150 0.06 -1.64 -11.19
CA GLY A 150 0.31 -2.98 -10.66
C GLY A 150 -0.88 -3.89 -10.92
N VAL A 151 -1.31 -4.64 -9.90
CA VAL A 151 -2.06 -5.90 -9.99
C VAL A 151 -2.99 -6.02 -11.20
N ARG A 152 -2.67 -6.99 -12.07
CA ARG A 152 -3.30 -7.25 -13.38
C ARG A 152 -3.95 -8.63 -13.48
N GLN A 153 -4.28 -9.24 -12.35
CA GLN A 153 -4.78 -10.63 -12.30
C GLN A 153 -6.26 -10.75 -12.72
N LEU A 154 -7.05 -9.68 -12.57
CA LEU A 154 -8.48 -9.62 -12.96
C LEU A 154 -8.74 -8.55 -14.03
N GLU A 155 -10.01 -8.37 -14.40
CA GLU A 155 -10.47 -7.34 -15.35
C GLU A 155 -9.82 -5.99 -15.09
N LEU A 156 -9.10 -5.46 -16.08
CA LEU A 156 -8.38 -4.20 -15.91
C LEU A 156 -9.39 -3.03 -15.93
N PRO A 157 -9.24 -2.05 -15.02
CA PRO A 157 -9.97 -0.80 -15.15
C PRO A 157 -9.67 -0.14 -16.49
N SER A 158 -10.56 0.77 -16.92
CA SER A 158 -10.37 1.47 -18.19
C SER A 158 -9.02 2.19 -18.19
N PRO A 159 -8.26 2.17 -19.31
CA PRO A 159 -7.07 3.02 -19.43
C PRO A 159 -7.43 4.51 -19.33
N ASP A 160 -8.70 4.85 -19.63
CA ASP A 160 -9.26 6.18 -19.45
C ASP A 160 -9.75 6.36 -18.00
N MET A 161 -8.93 7.02 -17.18
CA MET A 161 -9.24 7.35 -15.78
C MET A 161 -10.56 8.11 -15.62
N SER A 162 -11.02 8.86 -16.63
CA SER A 162 -12.28 9.59 -16.56
C SER A 162 -13.51 8.68 -16.43
N ARG A 163 -13.35 7.37 -16.69
CA ARG A 163 -14.42 6.35 -16.61
C ARG A 163 -14.34 5.50 -15.34
N ASN A 164 -13.26 5.63 -14.59
CA ASN A 164 -12.99 4.80 -13.42
C ASN A 164 -13.40 5.56 -12.16
N VAL A 165 -14.64 5.37 -11.71
CA VAL A 165 -15.15 5.98 -10.48
C VAL A 165 -14.93 5.02 -9.31
N ILE A 166 -14.58 5.53 -8.14
CA ILE A 166 -14.51 4.73 -6.92
C ILE A 166 -15.91 4.18 -6.59
N THR A 167 -16.06 2.85 -6.61
CA THR A 167 -17.26 2.14 -6.18
C THR A 167 -16.91 0.95 -5.28
N PRO A 168 -17.87 0.38 -4.53
CA PRO A 168 -17.66 -0.85 -3.78
C PRO A 168 -17.11 -2.00 -4.63
N GLU A 169 -17.60 -2.15 -5.87
CA GLU A 169 -17.18 -3.19 -6.82
C GLU A 169 -15.74 -2.98 -7.26
N ALA A 170 -15.35 -1.73 -7.57
CA ALA A 170 -13.98 -1.38 -7.92
C ALA A 170 -13.00 -1.69 -6.77
N MET A 171 -13.40 -1.39 -5.53
CA MET A 171 -12.58 -1.70 -4.35
C MET A 171 -12.48 -3.20 -4.11
N ARG A 172 -13.60 -3.93 -4.26
CA ARG A 172 -13.60 -5.39 -4.16
C ARG A 172 -12.65 -6.01 -5.20
N LEU A 173 -12.74 -5.59 -6.46
CA LEU A 173 -11.88 -6.04 -7.55
C LEU A 173 -10.40 -5.81 -7.25
N PHE A 174 -10.05 -4.67 -6.65
CA PHE A 174 -8.67 -4.38 -6.24
C PHE A 174 -8.17 -5.36 -5.16
N VAL A 175 -8.97 -5.64 -4.13
CA VAL A 175 -8.61 -6.60 -3.07
C VAL A 175 -8.50 -8.01 -3.63
N GLU A 176 -9.47 -8.46 -4.43
CA GLU A 176 -9.46 -9.77 -5.07
C GLU A 176 -8.21 -9.94 -5.95
N SER A 177 -7.89 -8.93 -6.76
CA SER A 177 -6.68 -8.93 -7.59
C SER A 177 -5.42 -9.08 -6.72
N ALA A 178 -5.30 -8.29 -5.64
CA ALA A 178 -4.16 -8.35 -4.74
C ALA A 178 -4.03 -9.71 -4.05
N MET A 179 -5.14 -10.30 -3.61
CA MET A 179 -5.15 -11.65 -3.02
C MET A 179 -4.71 -12.71 -4.03
N ILE A 180 -5.23 -12.68 -5.26
CA ILE A 180 -4.82 -13.62 -6.31
C ILE A 180 -3.33 -13.46 -6.63
N ALA A 181 -2.84 -12.22 -6.71
CA ALA A 181 -1.44 -11.97 -6.96
C ALA A 181 -0.53 -12.48 -5.84
N ALA A 182 -0.94 -12.37 -4.58
CA ALA A 182 -0.20 -12.94 -3.45
C ALA A 182 -0.19 -14.47 -3.50
N ILE A 183 -1.35 -15.10 -3.71
CA ILE A 183 -1.48 -16.57 -3.80
C ILE A 183 -0.59 -17.15 -4.90
N ASN A 184 -0.50 -16.47 -6.04
CA ASN A 184 0.27 -16.93 -7.20
C ASN A 184 1.75 -16.55 -7.14
N ASN A 185 2.22 -15.91 -6.05
CA ASN A 185 3.61 -15.47 -5.93
C ASN A 185 4.46 -16.52 -5.20
N ASP A 186 4.99 -17.48 -5.95
CA ASP A 186 5.89 -18.50 -5.42
C ASP A 186 7.21 -17.90 -4.90
N LEU A 187 7.70 -18.43 -3.78
CA LEU A 187 9.04 -18.12 -3.28
C LEU A 187 10.09 -18.73 -4.22
N ILE A 188 10.86 -17.87 -4.89
CA ILE A 188 12.00 -18.32 -5.69
C ILE A 188 13.20 -18.50 -4.76
N ALA A 189 13.70 -19.73 -4.67
CA ALA A 189 14.92 -20.02 -3.92
C ALA A 189 16.11 -19.28 -4.56
N PRO A 190 16.97 -18.60 -3.78
CA PRO A 190 18.18 -18.01 -4.32
C PRO A 190 19.12 -19.12 -4.84
N PRO A 191 19.96 -18.84 -5.87
CA PRO A 191 21.00 -19.76 -6.34
C PRO A 191 21.87 -20.27 -5.19
N LEU A 192 22.28 -21.54 -5.25
CA LEU A 192 23.08 -22.16 -4.18
C LEU A 192 24.37 -21.39 -3.90
N GLU A 193 25.00 -20.84 -4.95
CA GLU A 193 26.23 -20.04 -4.87
C GLU A 193 26.08 -18.80 -3.97
N ASP A 194 24.88 -18.21 -3.93
CA ASP A 194 24.57 -17.01 -3.14
C ASP A 194 24.36 -17.30 -1.65
N ILE A 195 24.05 -18.56 -1.28
CA ILE A 195 23.74 -18.96 0.10
C ILE A 195 24.74 -19.95 0.72
N GLN A 196 25.80 -20.32 0.00
CA GLN A 196 26.82 -21.26 0.47
C GLN A 196 27.59 -20.79 1.71
N LYS A 197 27.60 -19.49 2.00
CA LYS A 197 28.37 -18.91 3.11
C LYS A 197 27.48 -17.98 3.92
N ILE A 198 27.36 -18.24 5.22
CA ILE A 198 26.80 -17.28 6.18
C ILE A 198 27.92 -16.77 7.09
N SER A 199 27.88 -15.47 7.38
CA SER A 199 28.76 -14.87 8.37
C SER A 199 28.31 -15.19 9.80
N VAL A 200 29.22 -15.09 10.77
CA VAL A 200 28.86 -15.20 12.20
C VAL A 200 27.84 -14.13 12.59
N LYS A 201 27.93 -12.92 12.01
CA LYS A 201 26.94 -11.85 12.20
C LYS A 201 25.54 -12.32 11.76
N GLN A 202 25.41 -12.85 10.54
CA GLN A 202 24.14 -13.39 10.05
C GLN A 202 23.61 -14.54 10.92
N LYS A 203 24.49 -15.43 11.44
CA LYS A 203 24.10 -16.48 12.39
C LYS A 203 23.52 -15.90 13.68
N LEU A 204 24.13 -14.85 14.24
CA LEU A 204 23.66 -14.21 15.47
C LEU A 204 22.36 -13.43 15.26
N GLU A 205 22.20 -12.74 14.13
CA GLU A 205 20.94 -12.07 13.75
C GLU A 205 19.80 -13.09 13.63
N ASN A 206 20.04 -14.24 12.98
CA ASN A 206 19.06 -15.32 12.87
C ASN A 206 18.65 -15.91 14.24
N GLN A 207 19.55 -15.88 15.24
CA GLN A 207 19.25 -16.32 16.61
C GLN A 207 18.46 -15.28 17.41
N GLN A 208 18.68 -13.98 17.17
CA GLN A 208 17.92 -12.91 17.82
C GLN A 208 16.46 -12.89 17.36
N VAL A 209 16.18 -13.23 16.10
CA VAL A 209 14.81 -13.41 15.56
C VAL A 209 14.02 -14.49 16.34
N SER A 210 14.69 -15.51 16.88
CA SER A 210 14.04 -16.55 17.71
C SER A 210 13.89 -16.19 19.20
N ARG A 211 14.57 -15.15 19.69
CA ARG A 211 14.45 -14.69 21.08
C ARG A 211 13.64 -13.41 21.09
N GLY A 212 12.33 -13.53 21.34
CA GLY A 212 11.45 -12.39 21.60
C GLY A 212 12.11 -11.41 22.57
N SER A 213 12.55 -10.28 22.05
CA SER A 213 13.38 -9.33 22.77
C SER A 213 12.52 -8.57 23.78
N LYS A 214 12.80 -8.81 25.07
CA LYS A 214 12.35 -7.93 26.14
C LYS A 214 12.96 -6.54 25.91
N VAL A 215 12.08 -5.55 25.82
CA VAL A 215 12.40 -4.11 25.83
C VAL A 215 13.32 -3.81 27.01
N GLY A 216 14.50 -3.26 26.72
CA GLY A 216 15.49 -2.87 27.73
C GLY A 216 16.46 -1.84 27.16
N PHE A 217 16.15 -0.58 27.43
CA PHE A 217 16.91 0.65 27.20
C PHE A 217 18.45 0.50 27.21
N SER A 218 19.12 1.12 26.24
CA SER A 218 20.54 1.48 26.32
C SER A 218 20.72 2.96 26.01
N PHE A 219 21.08 3.72 27.05
CA PHE A 219 21.50 5.11 26.96
C PHE A 219 22.87 5.21 26.29
N SER A 220 23.01 6.05 25.28
CA SER A 220 24.29 6.43 24.70
C SER A 220 24.99 7.46 25.60
N HIS A 221 26.18 7.14 26.10
CA HIS A 221 27.14 8.15 26.55
C HIS A 221 28.42 8.00 25.74
N GLN A 222 28.69 9.03 24.95
CA GLN A 222 29.85 9.18 24.08
C GLN A 222 30.89 9.98 24.85
N GLN A 223 32.09 9.43 25.03
CA GLN A 223 33.28 10.26 25.25
C GLN A 223 34.43 9.80 24.35
N ARG A 224 34.95 10.81 23.66
CA ARG A 224 35.99 10.81 22.64
C ARG A 224 37.34 10.39 23.23
N GLY A 225 38.05 9.52 22.52
CA GLY A 225 39.52 9.45 22.58
C GLY A 225 40.08 10.15 21.34
N VAL A 226 40.82 11.22 21.57
CA VAL A 226 41.68 11.89 20.59
C VAL A 226 43.04 11.23 20.71
N GLU A 227 43.59 10.74 19.59
CA GLU A 227 45.02 10.80 19.25
C GLU A 227 45.15 11.06 17.75
#